data_AF-Q0FH62-F1
#
_entry.id   AF-Q0FH62-F1
#
_cell.length_a   1.000
_cell.length_b   1.000
_cell.length_c   1.000
_cell.angle_alpha   90.00
_cell.angle_beta   90.00
_cell.angle_gamma   90.00
#
_symmetry.space_group_name_H-M   'P 1'
#
loop_
_entity.id
_entity.type
_entity.pdbx_description
1 polymer ?
#
loop_
_entity_poly.entity_id
_entity_poly.type
_entity_poly.pdbx_seq_one_letter_code
_entity_poly.pdbx_strand_id
1 'polypeptide(L)'
;MAQAFGFKLDEVWGKRAFWLWFVGFYVAFMPLYALGLMGVTRRMNMYPDAGWQPYFIVAAIGALLILAGILCNFMNFYVSIRDRKQLACGNDPWDARTLEWATQSPPAPYNFPEDVNVVGREAFWQMKKENYQFSTDYQPIHMPKGTASGVIISGLALVFGFAMVWYIWWLAIASFVAMLAVGIAHTFNYHRDYYIPADEVRETESKGALA
;
A
#
# COMPACT_ATOMS: atom_id res chain seq x y z
N MET A 1 -5.60 -6.19 0.44
CA MET A 1 -5.96 -6.59 1.82
C MET A 1 -5.90 -8.10 1.97
N ALA A 2 -6.66 -8.85 1.14
CA ALA A 2 -6.65 -10.32 1.14
C ALA A 2 -5.24 -10.91 1.06
N GLN A 3 -4.47 -10.56 0.03
CA GLN A 3 -3.09 -11.04 -0.10
C GLN A 3 -2.21 -10.67 1.09
N ALA A 4 -2.25 -9.41 1.54
CA ALA A 4 -1.32 -8.92 2.56
C ALA A 4 -1.64 -9.39 3.98
N PHE A 5 -2.92 -9.69 4.29
CA PHE A 5 -3.37 -9.94 5.66
C PHE A 5 -4.22 -11.21 5.84
N GLY A 6 -4.56 -11.93 4.76
CA GLY A 6 -5.36 -13.15 4.81
C GLY A 6 -6.86 -12.96 4.97
N PHE A 7 -7.38 -11.73 4.86
CA PHE A 7 -8.83 -11.47 4.99
C PHE A 7 -9.34 -10.39 4.01
N LYS A 8 -10.64 -10.48 3.68
CA LYS A 8 -11.34 -9.50 2.83
C LYS A 8 -11.81 -8.30 3.64
N LEU A 9 -11.94 -7.15 2.96
CA LEU A 9 -12.61 -5.99 3.54
C LEU A 9 -14.12 -6.19 3.55
N ASP A 10 -14.80 -5.55 4.51
CA ASP A 10 -16.25 -5.55 4.58
C ASP A 10 -16.86 -4.87 3.34
N GLU A 11 -17.76 -5.59 2.68
CA GLU A 11 -18.35 -5.16 1.42
C GLU A 11 -19.41 -4.06 1.63
N VAL A 12 -20.10 -4.05 2.78
CA VAL A 12 -21.15 -3.07 3.07
C VAL A 12 -20.54 -1.68 3.27
N TRP A 13 -19.53 -1.57 4.12
CA TRP A 13 -18.80 -0.31 4.33
C TRP A 13 -18.01 0.10 3.09
N GLY A 14 -17.47 -0.87 2.33
CA GLY A 14 -16.83 -0.61 1.04
C GLY A 14 -17.77 0.04 0.03
N LYS A 15 -18.98 -0.52 -0.16
CA LYS A 15 -20.01 0.05 -1.05
C LYS A 15 -20.48 1.43 -0.59
N ARG A 16 -20.66 1.65 0.72
CA ARG A 16 -21.02 2.96 1.27
C ARG A 16 -19.94 4.00 0.98
N ALA A 17 -18.68 3.67 1.24
CA ALA A 17 -17.55 4.55 0.94
C ALA A 17 -17.50 4.87 -0.56
N PHE A 18 -17.65 3.87 -1.44
CA PHE A 18 -17.69 4.06 -2.89
C PHE A 18 -18.77 5.06 -3.31
N TRP A 19 -20.02 4.88 -2.88
CA TRP A 19 -21.12 5.77 -3.28
C TRP A 19 -20.95 7.20 -2.78
N LEU A 20 -20.47 7.36 -1.53
CA LEU A 20 -20.18 8.69 -0.97
C LEU A 20 -19.05 9.39 -1.73
N TRP A 21 -18.01 8.66 -2.10
CA TRP A 21 -16.93 9.19 -2.94
C TRP A 21 -17.42 9.55 -4.35
N PHE A 22 -18.15 8.64 -5.00
CA PHE A 22 -18.63 8.84 -6.36
C PHE A 22 -19.58 10.05 -6.42
N VAL A 23 -20.65 10.05 -5.62
CA VAL A 23 -21.61 11.16 -5.61
C VAL A 23 -20.96 12.44 -5.10
N GLY A 24 -20.18 12.36 -4.02
CA GLY A 24 -19.49 13.51 -3.44
C GLY A 24 -18.52 14.18 -4.43
N PHE A 25 -17.79 13.40 -5.22
CA PHE A 25 -16.91 13.92 -6.27
C PHE A 25 -17.69 14.71 -7.34
N TYR A 26 -18.76 14.13 -7.88
CA TYR A 26 -19.56 14.84 -8.88
C TYR A 26 -20.18 16.12 -8.32
N VAL A 27 -20.75 16.08 -7.11
CA VAL A 27 -21.35 17.26 -6.46
C VAL A 27 -20.30 18.32 -6.11
N ALA A 28 -19.10 17.90 -5.70
CA ALA A 28 -18.02 18.83 -5.35
C ALA A 28 -17.42 19.53 -6.57
N PHE A 29 -17.13 18.77 -7.64
CA PHE A 29 -16.32 19.24 -8.75
C PHE A 29 -17.12 19.71 -9.97
N MET A 30 -18.35 19.22 -10.20
CA MET A 30 -19.16 19.71 -11.33
C MET A 30 -19.48 21.21 -11.26
N PRO A 31 -19.84 21.79 -10.09
CA PRO A 31 -20.04 23.23 -9.97
C PRO A 31 -18.78 24.04 -10.28
N LEU A 32 -17.59 23.49 -10.00
CA LEU A 32 -16.32 24.16 -10.26
C LEU A 32 -16.02 24.29 -11.75
N TYR A 33 -16.49 23.36 -12.59
CA TYR A 33 -16.41 23.51 -14.05
C TYR A 33 -17.26 24.69 -14.52
N ALA A 34 -18.49 24.82 -14.02
CA ALA A 34 -19.36 25.96 -14.34
C ALA A 34 -18.74 27.29 -13.87
N LEU A 35 -18.21 27.33 -12.64
CA LEU A 35 -17.51 28.49 -12.11
C LEU A 35 -16.29 28.88 -12.94
N GLY A 36 -15.52 27.88 -13.41
CA GLY A 36 -14.38 28.12 -14.31
C GLY A 36 -14.81 28.78 -15.64
N LEU A 37 -15.94 28.34 -16.21
CA LEU A 37 -16.51 28.95 -17.42
C LEU A 37 -17.10 30.34 -17.17
N MET A 38 -17.53 30.64 -15.94
CA MET A 38 -17.98 31.97 -15.50
C MET A 38 -16.83 32.94 -15.20
N GLY A 39 -15.57 32.51 -15.37
CA GLY A 39 -14.40 33.37 -15.21
C GLY A 39 -13.82 33.40 -13.79
N VAL A 40 -14.25 32.50 -12.90
CA VAL A 40 -13.64 32.37 -11.57
C VAL A 40 -12.20 31.91 -11.71
N THR A 41 -11.26 32.70 -11.15
CA THR A 41 -9.83 32.37 -11.16
C THR A 41 -9.44 31.48 -9.97
N ARG A 42 -8.31 30.77 -10.10
CA ARG A 42 -7.80 29.89 -9.05
C ARG A 42 -7.23 30.70 -7.87
N ARG A 43 -7.30 30.13 -6.65
CA ARG A 43 -6.68 30.67 -5.41
C ARG A 43 -7.27 32.01 -4.96
N MET A 44 -8.55 32.26 -5.25
CA MET A 44 -9.26 33.41 -4.69
C MET A 44 -9.77 33.10 -3.28
N ASN A 45 -9.52 34.01 -2.34
CA ASN A 45 -10.00 33.91 -0.95
C ASN A 45 -11.26 34.73 -0.69
N MET A 46 -11.55 35.70 -1.55
CA MET A 46 -12.75 36.52 -1.51
C MET A 46 -13.30 36.65 -2.92
N TYR A 47 -14.63 36.65 -3.05
CA TYR A 47 -15.31 36.84 -4.31
C TYR A 47 -16.25 38.05 -4.21
N PRO A 48 -16.23 38.96 -5.21
CA PRO A 48 -17.06 40.16 -5.21
C PRO A 48 -18.50 39.89 -5.68
N ASP A 49 -18.73 38.81 -6.44
CA ASP A 49 -20.02 38.46 -7.03
C ASP A 49 -20.77 37.42 -6.19
N ALA A 50 -21.93 37.80 -5.67
CA ALA A 50 -22.82 36.91 -4.92
C ALA A 50 -23.42 35.79 -5.79
N GLY A 51 -23.43 35.94 -7.13
CA GLY A 51 -23.93 34.93 -8.07
C GLY A 51 -23.13 33.62 -8.07
N TRP A 52 -21.87 33.64 -7.62
CA TRP A 52 -21.02 32.45 -7.52
C TRP A 52 -21.22 31.65 -6.24
N GLN A 53 -21.81 32.28 -5.21
CA GLN A 53 -21.97 31.69 -3.88
C GLN A 53 -22.75 30.36 -3.88
N PRO A 54 -23.86 30.19 -4.63
CA PRO A 54 -24.58 28.91 -4.65
C PRO A 54 -23.73 27.75 -5.16
N TYR A 55 -22.90 27.97 -6.17
CA TYR A 55 -22.01 26.93 -6.72
C TYR A 55 -20.94 26.50 -5.71
N PHE A 56 -20.38 27.44 -4.96
CA PHE A 56 -19.45 27.13 -3.88
C PHE A 56 -20.12 26.40 -2.71
N ILE A 57 -21.36 26.72 -2.38
CA ILE A 57 -22.13 26.00 -1.36
C ILE A 57 -22.38 24.56 -1.79
N VAL A 58 -22.80 24.33 -3.04
CA VAL A 58 -22.96 22.97 -3.59
C VAL A 58 -21.63 22.21 -3.57
N ALA A 59 -20.54 22.87 -3.98
CA ALA A 59 -19.21 22.28 -3.93
C ALA A 59 -18.80 21.88 -2.49
N ALA A 60 -19.12 22.72 -1.50
CA ALA A 60 -18.86 22.44 -0.09
C ALA A 60 -19.70 21.24 0.43
N ILE A 61 -20.96 21.11 0.01
CA ILE A 61 -21.79 19.93 0.33
C ILE A 61 -21.15 18.68 -0.25
N GLY A 62 -20.66 18.73 -1.50
CA GLY A 62 -19.91 17.63 -2.10
C GLY A 62 -18.65 17.26 -1.30
N ALA A 63 -17.92 18.25 -0.79
CA ALA A 63 -16.77 18.02 0.07
C ALA A 63 -17.14 17.34 1.40
N LEU A 64 -18.29 17.69 2.00
CA LEU A 64 -18.79 17.00 3.20
C LEU A 64 -19.18 15.54 2.92
N LEU A 65 -19.73 15.25 1.74
CA LEU A 65 -20.00 13.87 1.31
C LEU A 65 -18.70 13.06 1.16
N ILE A 66 -17.66 13.66 0.58
CA ILE A 66 -16.34 13.03 0.48
C ILE A 66 -15.75 12.78 1.88
N LEU A 67 -15.88 13.74 2.81
CA LEU A 67 -15.47 13.55 4.20
C LEU A 67 -16.19 12.37 4.86
N ALA A 68 -17.50 12.24 4.67
CA ALA A 68 -18.26 11.09 5.13
C ALA A 68 -17.78 9.77 4.48
N GLY A 69 -17.41 9.81 3.19
CA GLY A 69 -16.82 8.68 2.47
C GLY A 69 -15.46 8.26 3.04
N ILE A 70 -14.62 9.22 3.42
CA ILE A 70 -13.34 8.97 4.12
C ILE A 70 -13.59 8.29 5.47
N LEU A 71 -14.54 8.80 6.27
CA LEU A 71 -14.90 8.20 7.56
C LEU A 71 -15.43 6.76 7.40
N CYS A 72 -16.24 6.53 6.36
CA CYS A 72 -16.71 5.18 6.03
C CYS A 72 -15.56 4.23 5.65
N ASN A 73 -14.50 4.73 4.99
CA ASN A 73 -13.32 3.93 4.67
C ASN A 73 -12.52 3.55 5.94
N PHE A 74 -12.33 4.50 6.87
CA PHE A 74 -11.74 4.18 8.17
C PHE A 74 -12.57 3.16 8.96
N MET A 75 -13.90 3.30 8.93
CA MET A 75 -14.80 2.33 9.56
C MET A 75 -14.70 0.95 8.90
N ASN A 76 -14.54 0.89 7.58
CA ASN A 76 -14.30 -0.36 6.85
C ASN A 76 -13.05 -1.07 7.38
N PHE A 77 -11.92 -0.35 7.47
CA PHE A 77 -10.69 -0.92 8.01
C PHE A 77 -10.86 -1.41 9.46
N TYR A 78 -11.51 -0.61 10.31
CA TYR A 78 -11.75 -0.97 11.70
C TYR A 78 -12.59 -2.25 11.84
N VAL A 79 -13.74 -2.32 11.15
CA VAL A 79 -14.64 -3.49 11.20
C VAL A 79 -13.95 -4.72 10.62
N SER A 80 -13.23 -4.57 9.51
CA SER A 80 -12.55 -5.68 8.85
C SER A 80 -11.41 -6.27 9.70
N ILE A 81 -10.66 -5.43 10.41
CA ILE A 81 -9.60 -5.89 11.33
C ILE A 81 -10.21 -6.57 12.57
N ARG A 82 -11.29 -6.01 13.12
CA ARG A 82 -11.99 -6.59 14.27
C ARG A 82 -12.56 -7.97 13.94
N ASP A 83 -13.20 -8.11 12.80
CA ASP A 83 -13.92 -9.32 12.38
C ASP A 83 -13.08 -10.21 11.43
N ARG A 84 -11.74 -10.05 11.47
CA ARG A 84 -10.77 -10.72 10.57
C ARG A 84 -10.93 -12.24 10.46
N LYS A 85 -11.37 -12.91 11.53
CA LYS A 85 -11.56 -14.37 11.54
C LYS A 85 -12.78 -14.79 10.72
N GLN A 86 -13.82 -13.97 10.68
CA GLN A 86 -15.03 -14.22 9.89
C GLN A 86 -14.83 -13.88 8.41
N LEU A 87 -13.96 -12.90 8.15
CA LEU A 87 -13.61 -12.45 6.80
C LEU A 87 -12.36 -13.13 6.24
N ALA A 88 -11.83 -14.14 6.94
CA ALA A 88 -10.69 -14.92 6.49
C ALA A 88 -11.00 -15.55 5.14
N CYS A 89 -10.05 -15.45 4.21
CA CYS A 89 -10.20 -15.98 2.86
C CYS A 89 -8.99 -16.84 2.50
N GLY A 90 -9.22 -17.86 1.68
CA GLY A 90 -8.14 -18.64 1.09
C GLY A 90 -7.27 -17.82 0.12
N ASN A 91 -6.30 -18.51 -0.47
CA ASN A 91 -5.23 -17.92 -1.28
C ASN A 91 -5.72 -17.19 -2.54
N ASP A 92 -6.79 -17.68 -3.18
CA ASP A 92 -7.42 -17.03 -4.34
C ASP A 92 -8.90 -16.68 -4.05
N PRO A 93 -9.16 -15.53 -3.39
CA PRO A 93 -10.51 -15.12 -3.04
C PRO A 93 -11.37 -14.62 -4.22
N TRP A 94 -10.75 -14.34 -5.37
CA TRP A 94 -11.37 -13.61 -6.48
C TRP A 94 -11.31 -14.37 -7.81
N ASP A 95 -10.87 -15.63 -7.79
CA ASP A 95 -10.60 -16.42 -8.99
C ASP A 95 -9.66 -15.67 -9.97
N ALA A 96 -8.58 -15.12 -9.43
CA ALA A 96 -7.68 -14.24 -10.14
C ALA A 96 -6.76 -14.98 -11.13
N ARG A 97 -6.04 -14.24 -11.98
CA ARG A 97 -5.34 -14.80 -13.15
C ARG A 97 -3.82 -14.71 -13.11
N THR A 98 -3.31 -14.00 -12.12
CA THR A 98 -1.92 -13.56 -12.01
C THR A 98 -1.25 -14.24 -10.82
N LEU A 99 0.09 -14.31 -10.82
CA LEU A 99 0.87 -15.17 -9.93
C LEU A 99 0.84 -14.76 -8.45
N GLU A 100 0.49 -13.52 -8.13
CA GLU A 100 0.38 -13.10 -6.74
C GLU A 100 -0.65 -13.94 -5.97
N TRP A 101 -1.69 -14.44 -6.64
CA TRP A 101 -2.74 -15.28 -6.06
C TRP A 101 -2.40 -16.77 -6.04
N ALA A 102 -1.25 -17.16 -6.59
CA ALA A 102 -0.73 -18.52 -6.50
C ALA A 102 -0.05 -18.80 -5.15
N THR A 103 0.22 -17.75 -4.37
CA THR A 103 0.91 -17.83 -3.08
C THR A 103 -0.07 -17.81 -1.91
N GLN A 104 0.41 -18.23 -0.74
CA GLN A 104 -0.37 -18.21 0.48
C GLN A 104 -0.77 -16.79 0.89
N SER A 105 -1.89 -16.64 1.60
CA SER A 105 -2.35 -15.35 2.14
C SER A 105 -2.35 -15.37 3.68
N PRO A 106 -1.44 -14.65 4.37
CA PRO A 106 -0.38 -13.77 3.87
C PRO A 106 0.82 -14.50 3.23
N PRO A 107 1.54 -13.88 2.28
CA PRO A 107 2.66 -14.52 1.59
C PRO A 107 3.81 -14.80 2.54
N ALA A 108 4.47 -15.94 2.30
CA ALA A 108 5.72 -16.28 2.98
C ALA A 108 6.83 -15.26 2.64
N PRO A 109 7.88 -15.11 3.48
CA PRO A 109 8.95 -14.13 3.24
C PRO A 109 9.63 -14.28 1.87
N TYR A 110 9.71 -15.50 1.35
CA TYR A 110 10.33 -15.84 0.07
C TYR A 110 9.37 -15.71 -1.14
N ASN A 111 8.10 -15.36 -0.92
CA ASN A 111 7.00 -15.33 -1.90
C ASN A 111 6.66 -16.70 -2.50
N PHE A 112 7.56 -17.30 -3.27
CA PHE A 112 7.37 -18.60 -3.94
C PHE A 112 8.38 -19.62 -3.42
N PRO A 113 7.97 -20.86 -3.15
CA PRO A 113 8.86 -21.88 -2.62
C PRO A 113 9.79 -22.51 -3.68
N GLU A 114 9.46 -22.33 -4.97
CA GLU A 114 10.26 -22.77 -6.11
C GLU A 114 10.14 -21.78 -7.27
N ASP A 115 11.06 -21.86 -8.23
CA ASP A 115 11.03 -21.02 -9.42
C ASP A 115 9.85 -21.38 -10.32
N VAL A 116 9.05 -20.37 -10.66
CA VAL A 116 7.85 -20.54 -11.47
C VAL A 116 8.18 -20.26 -12.94
N ASN A 117 8.00 -21.27 -13.80
CA ASN A 117 8.11 -21.07 -15.24
C ASN A 117 6.87 -20.34 -15.78
N VAL A 118 7.04 -19.09 -16.20
CA VAL A 118 5.95 -18.23 -16.64
C VAL A 118 5.69 -18.42 -18.14
N VAL A 119 4.55 -19.01 -18.48
CA VAL A 119 4.10 -19.14 -19.87
C VAL A 119 2.95 -18.17 -20.15
N GLY A 120 3.20 -17.19 -21.03
CA GLY A 120 2.21 -16.20 -21.43
C GLY A 120 1.87 -15.17 -20.36
N ARG A 121 0.77 -14.43 -20.58
CA ARG A 121 0.36 -13.29 -19.72
C ARG A 121 -0.42 -13.71 -18.47
N GLU A 122 -1.15 -14.82 -18.53
CA GLU A 122 -2.05 -15.30 -17.47
C GLU A 122 -1.53 -16.64 -16.92
N ALA A 123 -0.28 -16.65 -16.45
CA ALA A 123 0.40 -17.88 -16.06
C ALA A 123 -0.36 -18.65 -14.96
N PHE A 124 -0.89 -17.95 -13.95
CA PHE A 124 -1.67 -18.61 -12.90
C PHE A 124 -3.00 -19.18 -13.42
N TRP A 125 -3.64 -18.52 -14.39
CA TRP A 125 -4.86 -19.05 -15.01
C TRP A 125 -4.60 -20.34 -15.79
N GLN A 126 -3.46 -20.44 -16.46
CA GLN A 126 -3.03 -21.67 -17.14
C GLN A 126 -2.71 -22.77 -16.13
N MET A 127 -1.98 -22.45 -15.07
CA MET A 127 -1.68 -23.36 -13.96
C MET A 127 -2.94 -23.96 -13.34
N LYS A 128 -3.99 -23.16 -13.15
CA LYS A 128 -5.29 -23.65 -12.65
C LYS A 128 -5.94 -24.65 -13.61
N LYS A 129 -5.87 -24.42 -14.93
CA LYS A 129 -6.41 -25.36 -15.94
C LYS A 129 -5.63 -26.67 -16.00
N GLU A 130 -4.32 -26.58 -15.78
CA GLU A 130 -3.40 -27.73 -15.81
C GLU A 130 -3.35 -28.47 -14.47
N ASN A 131 -4.09 -28.02 -13.45
CA ASN A 131 -4.03 -28.52 -12.07
C ASN A 131 -2.59 -28.57 -11.53
N TYR A 132 -1.80 -27.52 -11.82
CA TYR A 132 -0.42 -27.41 -11.35
C TYR A 132 -0.36 -27.48 -9.82
N GLN A 133 0.57 -28.27 -9.30
CA GLN A 133 0.90 -28.32 -7.88
C GLN A 133 2.40 -28.06 -7.73
N PHE A 134 2.75 -27.25 -6.73
CA PHE A 134 4.14 -27.00 -6.39
C PHE A 134 4.83 -28.31 -5.96
N SER A 135 6.13 -28.43 -6.27
CA SER A 135 6.92 -29.57 -5.81
C SER A 135 6.97 -29.64 -4.28
N THR A 136 7.17 -30.86 -3.76
CA THR A 136 7.42 -31.10 -2.32
C THR A 136 8.91 -31.18 -1.99
N ASP A 137 9.79 -31.08 -2.99
CA ASP A 137 11.25 -31.08 -2.85
C ASP A 137 11.79 -29.64 -2.83
N TYR A 138 11.74 -29.02 -1.65
CA TYR A 138 12.17 -27.64 -1.47
C TYR A 138 13.69 -27.53 -1.30
N GLN A 139 14.25 -26.43 -1.80
CA GLN A 139 15.66 -26.10 -1.65
C GLN A 139 15.84 -24.94 -0.65
N PRO A 140 17.02 -24.80 -0.04
CA PRO A 140 17.30 -23.64 0.82
C PRO A 140 17.22 -22.32 0.03
N ILE A 141 16.44 -21.36 0.52
CA ILE A 141 16.19 -20.08 -0.16
C ILE A 141 17.06 -18.99 0.46
N HIS A 142 17.82 -18.26 -0.36
CA HIS A 142 18.62 -17.11 0.07
C HIS A 142 17.74 -15.88 0.30
N MET A 143 17.91 -15.22 1.44
CA MET A 143 17.14 -14.04 1.83
C MET A 143 18.02 -12.93 2.40
N PRO A 144 17.73 -11.66 2.09
CA PRO A 144 18.41 -10.53 2.69
C PRO A 144 17.92 -10.29 4.12
N LYS A 145 18.83 -9.92 5.02
CA LYS A 145 18.50 -9.50 6.40
C LYS A 145 18.02 -8.06 6.41
N GLY A 146 17.08 -7.76 7.30
CA GLY A 146 16.68 -6.39 7.60
C GLY A 146 17.85 -5.56 8.11
N THR A 147 17.94 -4.29 7.69
CA THR A 147 18.94 -3.34 8.18
C THR A 147 18.30 -2.04 8.63
N ALA A 148 18.72 -1.51 9.78
CA ALA A 148 18.27 -0.22 10.29
C ALA A 148 18.89 0.98 9.55
N SER A 149 19.88 0.74 8.68
CA SER A 149 20.68 1.78 8.04
C SER A 149 19.84 2.78 7.24
N GLY A 150 18.78 2.31 6.56
CA GLY A 150 17.85 3.18 5.85
C GLY A 150 17.11 4.16 6.77
N VAL A 151 16.67 3.70 7.95
CA VAL A 151 15.99 4.55 8.95
C VAL A 151 16.95 5.57 9.53
N ILE A 152 18.19 5.17 9.82
CA ILE A 152 19.23 6.04 10.37
C ILE A 152 19.57 7.15 9.36
N ILE A 153 19.84 6.80 8.10
CA ILE A 153 20.17 7.77 7.04
C ILE A 153 18.99 8.72 6.81
N SER A 154 17.75 8.20 6.81
CA SER A 154 16.55 9.03 6.67
C SER A 154 16.37 10.02 7.83
N GLY A 155 16.64 9.58 9.06
CA GLY A 155 16.63 10.46 10.23
C GLY A 155 17.68 11.57 10.15
N LEU A 156 18.90 11.23 9.71
CA LEU A 156 19.96 12.22 9.48
C LEU A 156 19.61 13.19 8.34
N ALA A 157 19.00 12.71 7.26
CA ALA A 157 18.53 13.54 6.15
C ALA A 157 17.42 14.51 6.59
N LEU A 158 16.55 14.09 7.50
CA LEU A 158 15.53 14.96 8.10
C LEU A 158 16.19 16.10 8.91
N VAL A 159 17.18 15.77 9.75
CA VAL A 159 17.93 16.78 10.51
C VAL A 159 18.68 17.73 9.59
N PHE A 160 19.30 17.21 8.52
CA PHE A 160 19.96 18.01 7.50
C PHE A 160 19.00 18.98 6.80
N GLY A 161 17.86 18.48 6.34
CA GLY A 161 16.82 19.31 5.70
C GLY A 161 16.30 20.40 6.63
N PHE A 162 16.04 20.08 7.90
CA PHE A 162 15.66 21.06 8.91
C PHE A 162 16.75 22.12 9.10
N ALA A 163 18.01 21.71 9.24
CA ALA A 163 19.12 22.64 9.43
C ALA A 163 19.30 23.60 8.24
N MET A 164 19.13 23.11 7.01
CA MET A 164 19.19 23.91 5.79
C MET A 164 18.06 24.95 5.70
N VAL A 165 16.84 24.59 6.10
CA VAL A 165 15.69 25.52 6.10
C VAL A 165 15.88 26.67 7.10
N TRP A 166 16.46 26.37 8.27
CA TRP A 166 16.62 27.33 9.37
C TRP A 166 18.01 28.00 9.41
N TYR A 167 18.82 27.85 8.36
CA TYR A 167 20.17 28.42 8.27
C TYR A 167 21.13 28.01 9.41
N ILE A 168 20.94 26.82 9.99
CA ILE A 168 21.77 26.27 11.07
C ILE A 168 22.97 25.54 10.44
N TRP A 169 23.95 26.31 9.95
CA TRP A 169 25.04 25.78 9.11
C TRP A 169 25.90 24.71 9.77
N TRP A 170 26.21 24.84 11.05
CA TRP A 170 27.01 23.84 11.77
C TRP A 170 26.30 22.48 11.82
N LEU A 171 24.99 22.49 12.04
CA LEU A 171 24.17 21.28 12.10
C LEU A 171 23.98 20.67 10.71
N ALA A 172 23.84 21.49 9.68
CA ALA A 172 23.78 21.04 8.29
C ALA A 172 25.08 20.32 7.89
N ILE A 173 26.24 20.90 8.21
CA ILE A 173 27.53 20.27 7.92
C ILE A 173 27.69 18.96 8.73
N ALA A 174 27.37 18.99 10.03
CA ALA A 174 27.52 17.82 10.90
C ALA A 174 26.61 16.65 10.45
N SER A 175 25.34 16.92 10.15
CA SER A 175 24.40 15.90 9.68
C SER A 175 24.76 15.37 8.29
N PHE A 176 25.26 16.22 7.39
CA PHE A 176 25.74 15.78 6.08
C PHE A 176 26.95 14.84 6.18
N VAL A 177 27.95 15.20 7.00
CA VAL A 177 29.11 14.34 7.26
C VAL A 177 28.68 13.03 7.92
N ALA A 178 27.76 13.08 8.89
CA ALA A 178 27.23 11.88 9.53
C ALA A 178 26.51 10.95 8.55
N MET A 179 25.73 11.47 7.60
CA MET A 179 25.10 10.65 6.55
C MET A 179 26.14 9.92 5.70
N LEU A 180 27.18 10.64 5.26
CA LEU A 180 28.27 10.04 4.49
C LEU A 180 29.00 8.96 5.28
N ALA A 181 29.31 9.24 6.56
CA ALA A 181 29.97 8.29 7.45
C ALA A 181 29.15 7.00 7.64
N VAL A 182 27.83 7.12 7.89
CA VAL A 182 26.94 5.97 8.03
C VAL A 182 26.81 5.19 6.71
N GLY A 183 26.71 5.89 5.58
CA GLY A 183 26.68 5.26 4.26
C GLY A 183 27.94 4.45 3.95
N ILE A 184 29.12 5.03 4.24
CA ILE A 184 30.41 4.35 4.09
C ILE A 184 30.51 3.16 5.04
N ALA A 185 30.17 3.34 6.33
CA ALA A 185 30.21 2.27 7.32
C ALA A 185 29.28 1.10 6.95
N HIS A 186 28.11 1.40 6.38
CA HIS A 186 27.19 0.36 5.92
C HIS A 186 27.79 -0.50 4.79
N THR A 187 28.60 0.07 3.91
CA THR A 187 29.30 -0.67 2.85
C THR A 187 30.21 -1.78 3.42
N PHE A 188 30.76 -1.61 4.62
CA PHE A 188 31.60 -2.61 5.28
C PHE A 188 30.81 -3.72 6.01
N ASN A 189 29.47 -3.70 5.95
CA ASN A 189 28.67 -4.79 6.51
C ASN A 189 28.64 -5.98 5.53
N TYR A 190 29.41 -7.04 5.81
CA TYR A 190 29.49 -8.25 4.97
C TYR A 190 28.45 -9.33 5.33
N HIS A 191 27.82 -9.27 6.51
CA HIS A 191 26.85 -10.27 6.96
C HIS A 191 25.41 -9.85 6.67
N ARG A 192 25.08 -9.69 5.39
CA ARG A 192 23.78 -9.16 4.95
C ARG A 192 22.72 -10.22 4.70
N ASP A 193 23.12 -11.47 4.54
CA ASP A 193 22.21 -12.49 4.03
C ASP A 193 22.09 -13.67 5.00
N TYR A 194 21.05 -14.46 4.81
CA TYR A 194 20.83 -15.75 5.45
C TYR A 194 20.12 -16.70 4.49
N TYR A 195 20.08 -17.98 4.84
CA TYR A 195 19.32 -18.99 4.11
C TYR A 195 18.19 -19.49 4.99
N ILE A 196 17.00 -19.63 4.41
CA ILE A 196 15.87 -20.34 5.01
C ILE A 196 16.05 -21.83 4.67
N PRO A 197 16.16 -22.74 5.65
CA PRO A 197 16.29 -24.17 5.40
C PRO A 197 15.08 -24.76 4.68
N ALA A 198 15.29 -25.80 3.86
CA ALA A 198 14.21 -26.48 3.14
C ALA A 198 13.11 -27.06 4.06
N ASP A 199 13.49 -27.49 5.27
CA ASP A 199 12.53 -28.00 6.26
C ASP A 199 11.55 -26.91 6.74
N GLU A 200 12.04 -25.68 6.90
CA GLU A 200 11.22 -24.52 7.32
C GLU A 200 10.29 -24.08 6.18
N VAL A 201 10.75 -24.14 4.92
CA VAL A 201 9.91 -23.93 3.74
C VAL A 201 8.81 -24.99 3.69
N ARG A 202 9.13 -26.27 3.89
CA ARG A 202 8.14 -27.35 3.90
C ARG A 202 7.08 -27.16 4.99
N GLU A 203 7.51 -26.79 6.20
CA GLU A 203 6.59 -26.55 7.30
C GLU A 203 5.65 -25.37 6.99
N THR A 204 6.18 -24.29 6.44
CA THR A 204 5.40 -23.10 6.05
C THR A 204 4.40 -23.44 4.95
N GLU A 205 4.83 -24.15 3.91
CA GLU A 205 3.95 -24.54 2.81
C GLU A 205 2.83 -25.49 3.29
N SER A 206 3.15 -26.43 4.19
CA SER A 206 2.15 -27.34 4.75
C SER A 206 1.08 -26.61 5.58
N LYS A 207 1.44 -25.52 6.27
CA LYS A 207 0.52 -24.74 7.11
C LYS A 207 -0.49 -23.96 6.27
N GLY A 208 -0.10 -23.38 5.14
CA GLY A 208 -1.05 -22.68 4.27
C GLY A 208 -1.79 -23.58 3.28
N ALA A 209 -1.37 -24.83 3.08
CA ALA A 209 -2.19 -25.84 2.41
C ALA A 209 -3.39 -26.31 3.27
N LEU A 210 -3.32 -26.12 4.60
CA LEU A 210 -4.36 -26.48 5.57
C LEU A 210 -5.34 -25.32 5.88
N ALA A 211 -5.08 -24.12 5.37
CA ALA A 211 -5.86 -22.90 5.60
C ALA A 211 -6.75 -22.55 4.40
#